data_AF-X5XP00-F1
#
_entry.id   AF-X5XP00-F1
#
_cell.length_a   1.000
_cell.length_b   1.000
_cell.length_c   1.000
_cell.angle_alpha   90.00
_cell.angle_beta   90.00
_cell.angle_gamma   90.00
#
_symmetry.space_group_name_H-M   'P 1'
#
loop_
_entity.id
_entity.type
_entity.pdbx_description
1 polymer ?
#
loop_
_entity_poly.entity_id
_entity_poly.type
_entity_poly.pdbx_seq_one_letter_code
_entity_poly.pdbx_strand_id
1 'polypeptide(L)'
;MNWTDERVELLRKLWSEGLSASQIAAQLGGVSRNAVIGKVHRLKLSGRGRSTATPARQKKTTQGSSIQKSVPRAATTQRHVTTSIGANALQAQFDAEPVARHYIRPVENVVVPISRHLQLTDLTERTCKWPNGDPLSEDFNFCGNEAAETGPYCKYHARVAFQPASERRRSR
;
A
#
# COMPACT_ATOMS: atom_id res chain seq x y z
N MET A 1 11.38 28.22 1.36
CA MET A 1 11.85 27.12 0.48
C MET A 1 11.45 27.47 -0.95
N ASN A 2 12.06 28.50 -1.53
CA ASN A 2 11.56 29.08 -2.78
C ASN A 2 12.28 28.44 -3.97
N TRP A 3 11.51 27.78 -4.83
CA TRP A 3 11.95 27.43 -6.18
C TRP A 3 11.95 28.71 -7.02
N THR A 4 13.01 29.50 -6.87
CA THR A 4 13.27 30.65 -7.75
C THR A 4 13.57 30.17 -9.16
N ASP A 5 13.30 31.00 -10.16
CA ASP A 5 13.51 30.63 -11.57
C ASP A 5 14.97 30.29 -11.86
N GLU A 6 15.92 30.98 -11.22
CA GLU A 6 17.36 30.66 -11.27
C GLU A 6 17.65 29.21 -10.81
N ARG A 7 17.03 28.77 -9.72
CA ARG A 7 17.21 27.40 -9.18
C ARG A 7 16.52 26.36 -10.05
N VAL A 8 15.42 26.73 -10.71
CA VAL A 8 14.74 25.87 -11.68
C VAL A 8 15.59 25.70 -12.94
N GLU A 9 16.24 26.76 -13.41
CA GLU A 9 17.11 26.69 -14.58
C GLU A 9 18.37 25.87 -14.29
N LEU A 10 18.98 26.07 -13.12
CA LEU A 10 20.11 25.25 -12.66
C LEU A 10 19.69 23.77 -12.50
N LEU A 11 18.48 23.51 -11.98
CA LEU A 11 17.91 22.16 -11.94
C LEU A 11 17.79 21.55 -13.35
N ARG A 12 17.28 22.28 -14.33
CA ARG A 12 17.16 21.79 -15.72
C ARG A 12 18.52 21.45 -16.32
N LYS A 13 19.52 22.31 -16.10
CA LYS A 13 20.90 22.12 -16.56
C LYS A 13 21.55 20.89 -15.93
N LEU A 14 21.53 20.76 -14.60
CA LEU A 14 22.10 19.58 -13.94
C LEU A 14 21.31 18.30 -14.26
N TRP A 15 20.00 18.45 -14.51
CA TRP A 15 19.19 17.33 -14.97
C TRP A 15 19.57 16.92 -16.39
N SER A 16 19.83 17.81 -17.35
CA SER A 16 20.29 17.39 -18.67
C SER A 16 21.70 16.77 -18.62
N GLU A 17 22.57 17.24 -17.73
CA GLU A 17 23.94 16.76 -17.53
C GLU A 17 24.07 15.33 -16.96
N GLY A 18 22.98 14.68 -16.54
CA GLY A 18 23.07 13.29 -16.03
C GLY A 18 23.01 13.12 -14.52
N LEU A 19 23.04 14.20 -13.74
CA LEU A 19 23.23 14.09 -12.28
C LEU A 19 22.04 13.43 -11.57
N SER A 20 22.34 12.70 -10.50
CA SER A 20 21.31 12.11 -9.64
C SER A 20 20.60 13.16 -8.80
N ALA A 21 19.35 12.91 -8.42
CA ALA A 21 18.57 13.85 -7.60
C ALA A 21 19.25 14.21 -6.26
N SER A 22 20.05 13.30 -5.68
CA SER A 22 20.80 13.56 -4.45
C SER A 22 21.97 14.53 -4.68
N GLN A 23 22.68 14.41 -5.81
CA GLN A 23 23.78 15.32 -6.17
C GLN A 23 23.25 16.72 -6.49
N ILE A 24 22.14 16.79 -7.22
CA ILE A 24 21.47 18.05 -7.55
C ILE A 24 21.00 18.77 -6.27
N ALA A 25 20.47 18.02 -5.30
CA ALA A 25 20.09 18.56 -4.00
C ALA A 25 21.30 19.16 -3.23
N ALA A 26 22.46 18.49 -3.29
CA ALA A 26 23.69 18.98 -2.66
C ALA A 26 24.20 20.29 -3.31
N GLN A 27 24.14 20.39 -4.64
CA GLN A 27 24.56 21.59 -5.37
C GLN A 27 23.60 22.77 -5.21
N LEU A 28 22.29 22.53 -5.21
CA LEU A 28 21.31 23.60 -5.01
C LEU A 28 21.32 24.12 -3.56
N GLY A 29 21.66 23.28 -2.59
CA GLY A 29 21.75 23.63 -1.18
C GLY A 29 20.38 23.93 -0.55
N GLY A 30 20.10 23.40 0.64
CA GLY A 30 18.82 23.65 1.32
C GLY A 30 17.59 23.04 0.61
N VAL A 31 17.78 22.06 -0.28
CA VAL A 31 16.70 21.29 -0.92
C VAL A 31 16.94 19.80 -0.73
N SER A 32 15.91 19.03 -0.38
CA SER A 32 16.03 17.58 -0.20
C SER A 32 15.93 16.83 -1.53
N ARG A 33 16.49 15.61 -1.60
CA ARG A 33 16.36 14.71 -2.76
C ARG A 33 14.91 14.58 -3.25
N ASN A 34 13.96 14.44 -2.31
CA ASN A 34 12.54 14.27 -2.64
C ASN A 34 11.93 15.55 -3.23
N ALA A 35 12.37 16.72 -2.76
CA ALA A 35 11.93 17.99 -3.32
C ALA A 35 12.40 18.17 -4.77
N VAL A 36 13.63 17.74 -5.10
CA VAL A 36 14.16 17.72 -6.47
C VAL A 36 13.34 16.80 -7.36
N ILE A 37 13.12 15.53 -6.95
CA ILE A 37 12.31 14.56 -7.71
C ILE A 37 10.90 15.12 -7.96
N GLY A 38 10.27 15.67 -6.93
CA GLY A 38 8.93 16.27 -7.05
C GLY A 38 8.91 17.47 -7.99
N LYS A 39 9.95 18.31 -8.01
CA LYS A 39 10.03 19.46 -8.93
C LYS A 39 10.26 19.02 -10.37
N VAL A 40 11.15 18.06 -10.61
CA VAL A 40 11.38 17.46 -11.94
C VAL A 40 10.08 16.87 -12.52
N HIS A 41 9.32 16.14 -11.69
CA HIS A 41 8.03 15.56 -12.09
C HIS A 41 6.99 16.64 -12.44
N ARG A 42 6.92 17.73 -11.66
CA ARG A 42 6.02 18.87 -11.94
C ARG A 42 6.40 19.63 -13.22
N LEU A 43 7.69 19.71 -13.53
CA LEU A 43 8.20 20.37 -14.75
C LEU A 43 8.17 19.47 -16.00
N LYS A 44 7.69 18.22 -15.87
CA LYS A 44 7.64 17.21 -16.94
C LYS A 44 8.98 17.06 -17.68
N LEU A 45 10.08 17.23 -16.95
CA LEU A 45 11.42 17.00 -17.50
C LEU A 45 11.58 15.50 -17.79
N SER A 46 12.11 15.17 -18.96
CA SER A 46 12.25 13.79 -19.43
C SER A 46 12.85 12.90 -18.33
N GLY A 47 12.15 11.81 -18.03
CA GLY A 47 12.63 10.82 -17.10
C GLY A 47 13.87 10.17 -17.68
N ARG A 48 15.03 10.30 -17.01
CA ARG A 48 16.09 9.32 -17.18
C ARG A 48 15.44 7.96 -16.94
N GLY A 49 15.37 7.14 -17.99
CA GLY A 49 14.85 5.79 -17.90
C GLY A 49 15.46 5.11 -16.69
N ARG A 50 14.66 4.36 -15.94
CA ARG A 50 15.11 3.58 -14.78
C ARG A 50 16.28 2.68 -15.22
N SER A 51 17.49 3.14 -15.05
CA SER A 51 18.70 2.36 -15.14
C SER A 51 19.42 2.51 -13.80
N THR A 52 19.23 1.49 -12.97
CA THR A 52 20.21 0.81 -12.11
C THR A 52 19.49 0.21 -10.92
N ALA A 53 19.33 -1.12 -11.00
CA ALA A 53 18.98 -1.96 -9.87
C ALA A 53 19.89 -1.63 -8.69
N THR A 54 19.28 -1.32 -7.55
CA THR A 54 20.01 -1.18 -6.28
C THR A 54 20.27 -2.60 -5.76
N PRO A 55 21.51 -3.02 -5.50
CA PRO A 55 21.74 -4.30 -4.85
C PRO A 55 21.18 -4.24 -3.42
N ALA A 56 20.39 -5.25 -3.07
CA ALA A 56 19.78 -5.37 -1.75
C ALA A 56 20.87 -5.48 -0.66
N ARG A 57 20.88 -4.49 0.25
CA ARG A 57 21.73 -4.49 1.44
C ARG A 57 21.24 -5.58 2.40
N GLN A 58 21.99 -6.67 2.51
CA GLN A 58 21.77 -7.72 3.50
C GLN A 58 21.83 -7.14 4.92
N LYS A 59 20.74 -7.29 5.68
CA LYS A 59 20.67 -6.91 7.08
C LYS A 59 21.16 -8.10 7.92
N LYS A 60 22.37 -7.99 8.48
CA LYS A 60 22.86 -8.88 9.54
C LYS A 60 21.89 -8.81 10.72
N THR A 61 21.32 -9.95 11.09
CA THR A 61 20.54 -10.18 12.30
C THR A 61 21.50 -10.27 13.49
N THR A 62 21.50 -9.25 14.34
CA THR A 62 22.08 -9.33 15.69
C THR A 62 21.06 -9.96 16.64
N GLN A 63 21.51 -11.02 17.30
CA GLN A 63 20.83 -11.70 18.40
C GLN A 63 20.68 -10.75 19.59
N GLY A 64 19.53 -10.82 20.26
CA GLY A 64 19.26 -10.13 21.53
C GLY A 64 18.23 -10.91 22.34
N SER A 65 18.73 -11.68 23.30
CA SER A 65 17.97 -12.44 24.30
C SER A 65 17.04 -11.56 25.15
N SER A 66 15.84 -12.05 25.46
CA SER A 66 15.27 -11.99 26.83
C SER A 66 13.95 -12.78 26.95
N ILE A 67 14.08 -13.95 27.59
CA ILE A 67 13.26 -14.48 28.70
C ILE A 67 11.73 -14.26 28.60
N GLN A 68 11.00 -15.31 28.24
CA GLN A 68 9.57 -15.46 28.54
C GLN A 68 9.37 -16.49 29.66
N LYS A 69 8.62 -16.07 30.69
CA LYS A 69 8.18 -16.91 31.80
C LYS A 69 7.10 -17.89 31.34
N SER A 70 7.20 -19.10 31.89
CA SER A 70 6.44 -20.32 31.63
C SER A 70 5.09 -20.38 32.37
N VAL A 71 4.10 -21.04 31.75
CA VAL A 71 3.07 -21.84 32.44
C VAL A 71 2.75 -23.07 31.56
N PRO A 72 2.65 -24.30 32.11
CA PRO A 72 2.60 -25.53 31.31
C PRO A 72 1.18 -26.09 31.13
N ARG A 73 0.91 -26.81 30.04
CA ARG A 73 -0.08 -27.90 30.06
C ARG A 73 0.21 -29.00 29.04
N ALA A 74 0.51 -30.18 29.60
CA ALA A 74 0.29 -31.56 29.15
C ALA A 74 0.08 -31.82 27.64
N ALA A 75 0.98 -32.51 26.93
CA ALA A 75 1.35 -33.93 26.99
C ALA A 75 0.80 -34.68 25.76
N THR A 76 1.70 -35.02 24.84
CA THR A 76 1.74 -36.35 24.21
C THR A 76 3.07 -36.50 23.50
N THR A 77 3.82 -37.46 24.02
CA THR A 77 5.06 -38.01 23.52
C THR A 77 4.78 -38.92 22.32
N GLN A 78 5.35 -38.62 21.17
CA GLN A 78 5.85 -39.65 20.27
C GLN A 78 7.23 -39.23 19.77
N ARG A 79 8.27 -39.81 20.39
CA ARG A 79 9.61 -39.87 19.82
C ARG A 79 9.53 -40.84 18.65
N HIS A 80 9.88 -40.41 17.45
CA HIS A 80 10.36 -41.35 16.44
C HIS A 80 11.85 -41.07 16.20
N VAL A 81 12.55 -42.18 16.07
CA VAL A 81 13.99 -42.35 16.18
C VAL A 81 14.68 -41.85 14.90
N THR A 82 15.78 -41.14 15.07
CA THR A 82 16.75 -40.85 14.01
C THR A 82 17.45 -42.15 13.60
N THR A 83 17.27 -42.61 12.36
CA THR A 83 18.22 -43.56 11.74
C THR A 83 18.43 -43.28 10.24
N SER A 84 19.69 -43.46 9.82
CA SER A 84 20.31 -43.48 8.48
C SER A 84 20.18 -42.20 7.64
N ILE A 85 21.23 -41.40 7.39
CA ILE A 85 22.48 -41.63 6.62
C ILE A 85 22.21 -42.20 5.21
N GLY A 86 22.30 -41.30 4.21
CA GLY A 86 22.67 -41.64 2.82
C GLY A 86 21.55 -41.56 1.78
N ALA A 87 21.39 -40.39 1.12
CA ALA A 87 21.05 -40.18 -0.31
C ALA A 87 20.49 -38.75 -0.55
N ASN A 88 21.27 -37.71 -0.25
CA ASN A 88 20.92 -36.32 -0.60
C ASN A 88 21.18 -36.05 -2.10
N ALA A 89 20.47 -36.70 -3.01
CA ALA A 89 20.63 -36.48 -4.45
C ALA A 89 19.35 -36.06 -5.19
N LEU A 90 18.16 -36.15 -4.58
CA LEU A 90 16.89 -35.84 -5.28
C LEU A 90 15.86 -35.17 -4.36
N GLN A 91 16.27 -34.24 -3.49
CA GLN A 91 15.30 -33.35 -2.86
C GLN A 91 14.92 -32.29 -3.90
N ALA A 92 13.89 -32.55 -4.71
CA ALA A 92 13.27 -31.52 -5.52
C ALA A 92 12.80 -30.41 -4.56
N GLN A 93 13.51 -29.28 -4.57
CA GLN A 93 13.09 -28.07 -3.88
C GLN A 93 11.87 -27.55 -4.66
N PHE A 94 10.69 -28.02 -4.28
CA PHE A 94 9.45 -27.37 -4.67
C PHE A 94 9.47 -26.00 -4.00
N ASP A 95 9.94 -24.99 -4.72
CA ASP A 95 9.57 -23.60 -4.46
C ASP A 95 8.06 -23.53 -4.64
N ALA A 96 7.34 -23.79 -3.55
CA ALA A 96 5.90 -23.61 -3.49
C ALA A 96 5.65 -22.12 -3.67
N GLU A 97 5.40 -21.71 -4.91
CA GLU A 97 4.91 -20.38 -5.22
C GLU A 97 3.70 -20.15 -4.31
N PRO A 98 3.66 -19.06 -3.51
CA PRO A 98 2.53 -18.82 -2.63
C PRO A 98 1.32 -18.52 -3.51
N VAL A 99 0.56 -19.57 -3.85
CA VAL A 99 -0.73 -19.46 -4.53
C VAL A 99 -1.59 -18.61 -3.61
N ALA A 100 -1.86 -17.38 -4.04
CA ALA A 100 -2.72 -16.45 -3.32
C ALA A 100 -4.09 -17.11 -3.16
N ARG A 101 -4.33 -17.76 -2.02
CA ARG A 101 -5.61 -18.38 -1.70
C ARG A 101 -6.65 -17.27 -1.72
N HIS A 102 -7.44 -17.22 -2.79
CA HIS A 102 -8.61 -16.37 -2.86
C HIS A 102 -9.61 -16.94 -1.86
N TYR A 103 -9.62 -16.38 -0.66
CA TYR A 103 -10.68 -16.66 0.30
C TYR A 103 -11.95 -16.03 -0.25
N ILE A 104 -12.78 -16.85 -0.92
CA ILE A 104 -14.14 -16.49 -1.28
C ILE A 104 -14.86 -16.26 0.05
N ARG A 105 -15.06 -14.99 0.41
CA ARG A 105 -15.91 -14.66 1.56
C ARG A 105 -17.30 -15.20 1.24
N PRO A 106 -17.90 -16.03 2.11
CA PRO A 106 -19.27 -16.49 1.89
C PRO A 106 -20.17 -15.27 1.72
N VAL A 107 -21.02 -15.31 0.69
CA VAL A 107 -21.99 -14.26 0.39
C VAL A 107 -23.02 -14.29 1.51
N GLU A 108 -22.74 -13.58 2.60
CA GLU A 108 -23.77 -13.17 3.54
C GLU A 108 -24.83 -12.41 2.73
N ASN A 109 -26.11 -12.55 3.06
CA ASN A 109 -27.20 -11.81 2.42
C ASN A 109 -27.02 -10.31 2.65
N VAL A 110 -26.17 -9.68 1.85
CA VAL A 110 -25.90 -8.25 1.88
C VAL A 110 -27.06 -7.59 1.16
N VAL A 111 -28.07 -7.18 1.93
CA VAL A 111 -29.10 -6.29 1.44
C VAL A 111 -28.44 -4.96 1.14
N VAL A 112 -28.05 -4.74 -0.11
CA VAL A 112 -27.61 -3.44 -0.60
C VAL A 112 -28.84 -2.53 -0.57
N PRO A 113 -28.83 -1.43 0.21
CA PRO A 113 -29.94 -0.50 0.17
C PRO A 113 -30.13 0.00 -1.26
N ILE A 114 -31.36 -0.04 -1.77
CA ILE A 114 -31.70 0.48 -3.10
C ILE A 114 -31.11 1.88 -3.20
N SER A 115 -30.23 2.09 -4.18
CA SER A 115 -29.63 3.40 -4.41
C SER A 115 -30.71 4.34 -4.93
N ARG A 116 -30.61 5.63 -4.58
CA ARG A 116 -31.48 6.69 -5.11
C ARG A 116 -30.93 7.33 -6.39
N HIS A 117 -29.79 6.85 -6.88
CA HIS A 117 -29.15 7.28 -8.14
C HIS A 117 -29.07 8.80 -8.29
N LEU A 118 -28.54 9.48 -7.26
CA LEU A 118 -28.41 10.94 -7.28
C LEU A 118 -27.23 11.39 -8.16
N GLN A 119 -27.39 12.52 -8.84
CA GLN A 119 -26.28 13.18 -9.53
C GLN A 119 -25.44 14.02 -8.56
N LEU A 120 -24.26 14.47 -9.00
CA LEU A 120 -23.36 15.26 -8.16
C LEU A 120 -24.02 16.55 -7.63
N THR A 121 -24.90 17.15 -8.43
CA THR A 121 -25.64 18.39 -8.09
C THR A 121 -26.67 18.19 -6.98
N ASP A 122 -27.21 16.97 -6.85
CA ASP A 122 -28.30 16.67 -5.93
C ASP A 122 -27.80 16.16 -4.57
N LEU A 123 -26.48 16.09 -4.41
CA LEU A 123 -25.80 15.57 -3.23
C LEU A 123 -25.78 16.62 -2.10
N THR A 124 -26.52 16.34 -1.03
CA THR A 124 -26.46 17.11 0.22
C THR A 124 -25.46 16.51 1.21
N GLU A 125 -25.20 17.20 2.31
CA GLU A 125 -24.38 16.70 3.42
C GLU A 125 -25.00 15.48 4.12
N ARG A 126 -26.33 15.33 4.04
CA ARG A 126 -27.08 14.22 4.63
C ARG A 126 -27.25 13.02 3.71
N THR A 127 -26.68 13.07 2.50
CA THR A 127 -26.80 12.00 1.50
C THR A 127 -25.50 11.23 1.30
N CYS A 128 -25.63 9.93 1.06
CA CYS A 128 -24.53 9.00 0.88
C CYS A 128 -23.80 9.27 -0.44
N LYS A 129 -22.53 9.69 -0.33
CA LYS A 129 -21.68 10.10 -1.46
C LYS A 129 -20.92 8.95 -2.13
N TRP A 130 -21.46 7.75 -2.06
CA TRP A 130 -20.81 6.56 -2.62
C TRP A 130 -20.98 6.54 -4.15
N PRO A 131 -19.89 6.54 -4.94
CA PRO A 131 -19.97 6.50 -6.39
C PRO A 131 -20.36 5.11 -6.89
N ASN A 132 -21.34 5.05 -7.77
CA ASN A 132 -21.76 3.85 -8.49
C ASN A 132 -21.35 4.01 -9.97
N GLY A 133 -20.61 3.02 -10.49
CA GLY A 133 -20.14 3.03 -11.87
C GLY A 133 -18.85 3.82 -12.07
N ASP A 134 -18.51 4.05 -13.34
CA ASP A 134 -17.32 4.76 -13.78
C ASP A 134 -17.62 6.28 -13.90
N PRO A 135 -16.81 7.17 -13.32
CA PRO A 135 -16.97 8.64 -13.48
C PRO A 135 -17.04 9.15 -14.92
N LEU A 136 -16.57 8.39 -15.91
CA LEU A 136 -16.61 8.75 -17.34
C LEU A 136 -17.88 8.27 -18.05
N SER A 137 -18.72 7.49 -17.38
CA SER A 137 -19.98 6.97 -17.93
C SER A 137 -21.14 7.92 -17.65
N GLU A 138 -22.10 8.01 -18.57
CA GLU A 138 -23.35 8.75 -18.39
C GLU A 138 -24.25 8.14 -17.29
N ASP A 139 -24.07 6.85 -16.99
CA ASP A 139 -24.77 6.15 -15.92
C ASP A 139 -24.16 6.40 -14.53
N PHE A 140 -23.12 7.24 -14.44
CA PHE A 140 -22.50 7.57 -13.17
C PHE A 140 -23.49 8.23 -12.23
N ASN A 141 -23.65 7.64 -11.04
CA ASN A 141 -24.56 8.14 -10.03
C ASN A 141 -24.03 7.86 -8.62
N PHE A 142 -24.62 8.53 -7.63
CA PHE A 142 -24.32 8.33 -6.23
C PHE A 142 -25.44 7.58 -5.52
N CYS A 143 -25.08 6.81 -4.50
CA CYS A 143 -26.04 6.03 -3.72
C CYS A 143 -27.22 6.88 -3.18
N GLY A 144 -26.98 8.08 -2.66
CA GLY A 144 -28.04 9.02 -2.28
C GLY A 144 -28.91 8.65 -1.08
N ASN A 145 -28.69 7.49 -0.44
CA ASN A 145 -29.34 7.13 0.83
C ASN A 145 -28.90 8.02 1.99
N GLU A 146 -29.63 8.00 3.11
CA GLU A 146 -29.26 8.80 4.27
C GLU A 146 -27.85 8.46 4.77
N ALA A 147 -27.01 9.49 4.86
CA ALA A 147 -25.69 9.39 5.45
C ALA A 147 -25.79 9.15 6.95
N ALA A 148 -24.82 8.42 7.51
CA ALA A 148 -24.72 8.28 8.95
C ALA A 148 -24.44 9.64 9.61
N GLU A 149 -24.83 9.78 10.87
CA GLU A 149 -24.67 11.02 11.66
C GLU A 149 -23.22 11.55 11.67
N THR A 150 -22.26 10.63 11.57
CA THR A 150 -20.82 10.94 11.52
C THR A 150 -20.16 10.29 10.30
N GLY A 151 -20.47 10.78 9.10
CA GLY A 151 -19.70 10.43 7.90
C GLY A 151 -20.41 10.70 6.58
N PRO A 152 -19.70 10.58 5.45
CA PRO A 152 -20.24 10.91 4.13
C PRO A 152 -21.09 9.79 3.50
N TYR A 153 -21.24 8.65 4.18
CA TYR A 153 -21.83 7.43 3.63
C TYR A 153 -22.94 6.88 4.52
N CYS A 154 -23.87 6.13 3.92
CA CYS A 154 -24.86 5.35 4.65
C CYS A 154 -24.19 4.20 5.42
N LYS A 155 -24.91 3.58 6.37
CA LYS A 155 -24.39 2.48 7.21
C LYS A 155 -23.77 1.33 6.41
N TYR A 156 -24.32 1.04 5.23
CA TYR A 156 -23.79 0.02 4.33
C TYR A 156 -22.44 0.43 3.72
N HIS A 157 -22.41 1.55 2.99
CA HIS A 157 -21.19 2.02 2.32
C HIS A 157 -20.10 2.46 3.30
N ALA A 158 -20.45 2.90 4.51
CA ALA A 158 -19.48 3.15 5.58
C ALA A 158 -18.71 1.86 5.96
N ARG A 159 -19.36 0.70 5.99
CA ARG A 159 -18.71 -0.59 6.26
C ARG A 159 -17.79 -1.04 5.12
N VAL A 160 -18.12 -0.67 3.88
CA VAL A 160 -17.28 -0.96 2.71
C VAL A 160 -16.07 -0.03 2.68
N ALA A 161 -16.26 1.25 2.98
CA ALA A 161 -15.20 2.26 2.95
C ALA A 161 -14.20 2.15 4.10
N PHE A 162 -14.71 1.88 5.32
CA PHE A 162 -13.91 1.98 6.54
C PHE A 162 -13.63 0.60 7.13
N GLN A 163 -12.33 0.29 7.32
CA GLN A 163 -11.93 -0.87 8.11
C GLN A 163 -12.04 -0.57 9.61
N PRO A 164 -12.62 -1.49 10.40
CA PRO A 164 -12.68 -1.36 11.85
C PRO A 164 -11.27 -1.28 12.43
N ALA A 165 -11.11 -0.45 13.48
CA ALA A 165 -9.79 -0.16 14.05
C ALA A 165 -9.05 -1.40 14.60
N SER A 166 -9.79 -2.44 14.98
CA SER A 166 -9.25 -3.72 15.45
C SER A 166 -8.49 -4.47 14.35
N GLU A 167 -8.98 -4.43 13.11
CA GLU A 167 -8.39 -5.14 11.98
C GLU A 167 -7.09 -4.47 11.50
N ARG A 168 -7.05 -3.13 11.52
CA ARG A 168 -5.83 -2.35 11.24
C ARG A 168 -4.69 -2.58 12.23
N ARG A 169 -4.99 -2.92 13.49
CA ARG A 169 -3.95 -3.26 14.49
C ARG A 169 -3.35 -4.64 14.25
N ARG A 170 -4.09 -5.55 13.63
CA ARG A 170 -3.62 -6.92 13.33
C ARG A 170 -2.75 -6.99 12.08
N SER A 171 -2.87 -6.02 11.18
CA SER A 171 -2.10 -5.92 9.94
C SER A 171 -0.79 -5.12 10.06
N ARG A 172 -0.47 -4.60 11.24
CA ARG A 172 0.80 -3.90 11.55
C ARG A 172 1.71 -4.82 12.34
#